data_AF-A0A109KPS4-F1
#
_entry.id   AF-A0A109KPS4-F1
#
_cell.length_a   1.000
_cell.length_b   1.000
_cell.length_c   1.000
_cell.angle_alpha   90.00
_cell.angle_beta   90.00
_cell.angle_gamma   90.00
#
_symmetry.space_group_name_H-M   'P 1'
#
loop_
_entity.id
_entity.type
_entity.pdbx_description
1 polymer ?
#
loop_
_entity_poly.entity_id
_entity_poly.type
_entity_poly.pdbx_seq_one_letter_code
_entity_poly.pdbx_strand_id
1 'polypeptide(L)'
;MFTTRIVVLGLALVLSASAIAAPRTLKKGSLVCPSEESYDKQLKYIVQGVDKLIGGCGFTNKAYQVIILDLNLFSASEVQVIENDITVWTAHESLSN
;
A
#
# COMPACT_ATOMS: atom_id res chain seq x y z
N MET A 1 39.70 12.10 50.94
CA MET A 1 39.29 10.79 50.40
C MET A 1 38.26 11.06 49.33
N PHE A 2 38.68 11.08 48.06
CA PHE A 2 37.78 11.28 46.93
C PHE A 2 37.15 9.95 46.58
N THR A 3 35.86 9.98 46.22
CA THR A 3 35.24 9.27 45.09
C THR A 3 33.87 8.74 45.47
N THR A 4 32.83 9.36 44.94
CA THR A 4 31.58 8.65 44.63
C THR A 4 31.04 9.26 43.35
N ARG A 5 31.41 8.65 42.22
CA ARG A 5 30.86 9.03 40.91
C ARG A 5 29.43 8.53 40.86
N ILE A 6 28.48 9.46 40.97
CA ILE A 6 27.07 9.19 40.81
C ILE A 6 26.84 8.78 39.35
N VAL A 7 26.30 7.58 39.19
CA VAL A 7 25.95 6.95 37.92
C VAL A 7 24.82 7.75 37.28
N VAL A 8 25.13 8.48 36.21
CA VAL A 8 24.11 9.09 35.34
C VAL A 8 23.94 8.16 34.14
N LEU A 9 23.15 7.10 34.30
CA LEU A 9 22.61 6.35 33.17
C LEU A 9 21.33 7.06 32.71
N GLY A 10 21.50 8.10 31.90
CA GLY A 10 20.40 8.76 31.20
C GLY A 10 19.89 7.84 30.10
N LEU A 11 18.92 6.99 30.41
CA LEU A 11 18.20 6.20 29.42
C LEU A 11 17.08 7.07 28.84
N ALA A 12 17.42 7.88 27.84
CA ALA A 12 16.44 8.64 27.07
C ALA A 12 15.56 7.65 26.29
N LEU A 13 14.30 7.54 26.73
CA LEU A 13 13.29 6.68 26.13
C LEU A 13 13.01 7.14 24.68
N VAL A 14 13.45 6.28 23.76
CA VAL A 14 12.96 6.01 22.40
C VAL A 14 11.79 6.91 21.97
N LEU A 15 12.10 7.90 21.13
CA LEU A 15 11.11 8.55 20.27
C LEU A 15 10.61 7.49 19.28
N SER A 16 9.53 6.79 19.64
CA SER A 16 8.73 6.01 18.70
C SER A 16 8.07 6.97 17.73
N ALA A 17 8.82 7.43 16.74
CA ALA A 17 8.25 8.09 15.57
C ALA A 17 7.33 7.05 14.93
N SER A 18 6.03 7.20 15.15
CA SER A 18 5.01 6.46 14.43
C SER A 18 5.32 6.66 12.95
N ALA A 19 5.77 5.60 12.29
CA ALA A 19 5.93 5.58 10.84
C ALA A 19 4.52 5.61 10.24
N ILE A 20 3.94 6.81 10.17
CA ILE A 20 2.71 7.03 9.40
C ILE A 20 3.16 6.86 7.95
N ALA A 21 2.79 5.73 7.34
CA ALA A 21 3.06 5.49 5.93
C ALA A 21 2.50 6.68 5.15
N ALA A 22 3.39 7.46 4.54
CA ALA A 22 2.98 8.65 3.82
C ALA A 22 1.97 8.24 2.73
N PRO A 23 0.83 8.94 2.64
CA PRO A 23 -0.18 8.60 1.65
C PRO A 23 0.46 8.65 0.25
N ARG A 24 0.15 7.63 -0.54
CA ARG A 24 0.60 7.49 -1.92
C ARG A 24 -0.57 7.77 -2.85
N THR A 25 -0.25 8.09 -4.09
CA THR A 25 -1.25 8.33 -5.11
C THR A 25 -1.42 7.08 -5.97
N LEU A 26 -2.62 6.50 -5.97
CA LEU A 26 -3.05 5.53 -6.97
C LEU A 26 -3.50 6.28 -8.23
N LYS A 27 -2.87 6.02 -9.37
CA LYS A 27 -3.11 6.74 -10.63
C LYS A 27 -4.53 6.49 -11.16
N LYS A 28 -4.99 7.41 -12.01
CA LYS A 28 -6.21 7.23 -12.81
C LYS A 28 -5.97 6.16 -13.88
N GLY A 29 -6.99 5.33 -14.14
CA GLY A 29 -6.92 4.25 -15.12
C GLY A 29 -6.18 3.01 -14.60
N SER A 30 -5.86 2.97 -13.31
CA SER A 30 -5.21 1.83 -12.68
C SER A 30 -6.22 0.72 -12.44
N LEU A 31 -5.81 -0.52 -12.70
CA LEU A 31 -6.60 -1.70 -12.39
C LEU A 31 -6.64 -1.90 -10.87
N VAL A 32 -7.85 -2.06 -10.34
CA VAL A 32 -8.11 -2.39 -8.93
C VAL A 32 -9.01 -3.60 -8.86
N CYS A 33 -8.74 -4.49 -7.91
CA CYS A 33 -9.52 -5.70 -7.67
C CYS A 33 -9.76 -5.92 -6.17
N PRO A 34 -10.79 -6.70 -5.79
CA PRO A 34 -11.16 -6.95 -4.39
C PRO A 34 -10.44 -8.16 -3.78
N SER A 35 -9.51 -8.79 -4.51
CA SER A 35 -8.56 -9.78 -3.99
C SER A 35 -7.35 -9.87 -4.92
N GLU A 36 -6.20 -10.27 -4.37
CA GLU A 36 -5.00 -10.58 -5.16
C GLU A 36 -5.29 -11.66 -6.21
N GLU A 37 -6.03 -12.70 -5.83
CA GLU A 37 -6.44 -13.76 -6.77
C GLU A 37 -7.26 -13.22 -7.96
N SER A 38 -8.17 -12.26 -7.70
CA SER A 38 -8.96 -11.64 -8.77
C SER A 38 -8.09 -10.78 -9.68
N TYR A 39 -7.10 -10.09 -9.10
CA TYR A 39 -6.12 -9.31 -9.86
C TYR A 39 -5.30 -10.21 -10.80
N ASP A 40 -4.77 -11.33 -10.30
CA ASP A 40 -4.01 -12.30 -11.09
C ASP A 40 -4.83 -12.89 -12.23
N LYS A 41 -6.10 -13.23 -11.96
CA LYS A 41 -7.00 -13.72 -13.01
C LYS A 41 -7.31 -12.62 -14.03
N GLN A 42 -7.46 -11.37 -13.61
CA GLN A 42 -7.71 -10.24 -14.50
C GLN A 42 -6.51 -9.98 -15.41
N LEU A 43 -5.29 -10.08 -14.89
CA LEU A 43 -4.07 -10.03 -15.70
C LEU A 43 -4.05 -11.15 -16.75
N LYS A 44 -4.43 -12.38 -16.39
CA LYS A 44 -4.54 -13.49 -17.36
C LYS A 44 -5.55 -13.19 -18.46
N TYR A 45 -6.70 -12.59 -18.12
CA TYR A 45 -7.71 -12.20 -19.12
C TYR A 45 -7.17 -11.15 -20.08
N ILE A 46 -6.48 -10.13 -19.56
CA ILE A 46 -5.85 -9.08 -20.38
C ILE A 46 -4.81 -9.69 -21.34
N VAL A 47 -3.92 -10.54 -20.84
CA VAL A 47 -2.88 -11.20 -21.66
C VAL A 47 -3.48 -12.11 -22.72
N GLN A 48 -4.61 -12.77 -22.43
CA GLN A 48 -5.32 -13.63 -23.36
C GLN A 48 -6.24 -12.86 -24.33
N GLY A 49 -6.33 -11.53 -24.22
CA GLY A 49 -7.22 -10.71 -25.04
C GLY A 49 -8.70 -10.92 -24.75
N VAL A 50 -9.05 -11.39 -23.55
CA VAL A 50 -10.43 -11.57 -23.11
C VAL A 50 -10.98 -10.21 -22.67
N ASP A 51 -11.92 -9.68 -23.44
CA ASP A 51 -12.59 -8.40 -23.17
C ASP A 51 -13.70 -8.55 -22.11
N LYS A 52 -13.31 -8.99 -20.90
CA LYS A 52 -14.19 -9.10 -19.74
C LYS A 52 -13.46 -8.69 -18.47
N LEU A 53 -14.19 -8.01 -17.60
CA LEU A 53 -13.77 -7.78 -16.22
C LEU A 53 -14.23 -8.92 -15.34
N ILE A 54 -13.35 -9.37 -14.46
CA ILE A 54 -13.68 -10.27 -13.37
C ILE A 54 -14.53 -9.51 -12.36
N GLY A 55 -15.51 -10.20 -11.76
CA GLY A 55 -16.45 -9.59 -10.83
C GLY A 55 -15.73 -8.82 -9.71
N GLY A 56 -16.03 -7.52 -9.61
CA GLY A 56 -15.45 -6.61 -8.62
C GLY A 56 -14.12 -5.95 -9.03
N CYS A 57 -13.47 -6.41 -10.12
CA CYS A 57 -12.36 -5.68 -10.70
C CYS A 57 -12.87 -4.51 -11.54
N GLY A 58 -12.10 -3.42 -11.56
CA GLY A 58 -12.42 -2.23 -12.33
C GLY A 58 -11.21 -1.32 -12.48
N PHE A 59 -11.40 -0.22 -13.18
CA PHE A 59 -10.36 0.80 -13.36
C PHE A 59 -10.72 2.06 -12.59
N THR A 60 -9.73 2.71 -12.00
CA THR A 60 -9.93 3.99 -11.32
C THR A 60 -10.34 5.08 -12.33
N ASN A 61 -11.34 5.87 -11.97
CA ASN A 61 -11.83 6.98 -12.81
C ASN A 61 -11.10 8.32 -12.53
N LYS A 62 -10.44 8.42 -11.38
CA LYS A 62 -9.58 9.54 -10.94
C LYS A 62 -8.38 8.99 -10.18
N ALA A 63 -7.46 9.87 -9.80
CA ALA A 63 -6.40 9.50 -8.87
C ALA A 63 -6.96 9.43 -7.44
N TYR A 64 -6.47 8.49 -6.64
CA TYR A 64 -6.90 8.29 -5.26
C TYR A 64 -5.71 8.37 -4.31
N GLN A 65 -5.91 8.97 -3.15
CA GLN A 65 -4.95 8.89 -2.06
C GLN A 65 -5.14 7.53 -1.36
N VAL A 66 -4.04 6.80 -1.21
CA VAL A 66 -4.03 5.45 -0.65
C VAL A 66 -2.96 5.30 0.42
N ILE A 67 -3.22 4.40 1.37
CA ILE A 67 -2.23 3.88 2.30
C ILE A 67 -1.79 2.52 1.77
N ILE A 68 -0.47 2.31 1.64
CA ILE A 68 0.05 0.99 1.27
C ILE A 68 -0.01 0.10 2.50
N LEU A 69 -0.76 -1.00 2.42
CA LEU A 69 -0.84 -2.01 3.46
C LEU A 69 0.21 -3.10 3.24
N ASP A 70 0.34 -3.57 2.00
CA ASP A 70 1.39 -4.50 1.57
C ASP A 70 1.94 -4.09 0.19
N LEU A 71 3.26 -4.00 0.07
CA LEU A 71 3.94 -3.59 -1.15
C LEU A 71 4.62 -4.80 -1.79
N ASN A 72 4.03 -5.29 -2.88
CA ASN A 72 4.61 -6.37 -3.66
C ASN A 72 5.07 -5.85 -5.04
N LEU A 73 6.33 -6.14 -5.39
CA LEU A 73 6.94 -5.73 -6.67
C LEU A 73 6.68 -6.75 -7.79
N PHE A 74 6.33 -7.98 -7.43
CA PHE A 74 6.17 -9.10 -8.37
C PHE A 74 4.71 -9.56 -8.47
N SER A 75 3.87 -9.19 -7.51
CA SER A 75 2.42 -9.41 -7.52
C SER A 75 1.65 -8.12 -7.23
N ALA A 76 0.34 -8.22 -7.00
CA ALA A 76 -0.47 -7.08 -6.65
C ALA A 76 -0.08 -6.52 -5.26
N SER A 77 -0.01 -5.20 -5.15
CA SER A 77 0.12 -4.50 -3.88
C SER A 77 -1.26 -4.28 -3.25
N GLU A 78 -1.38 -4.50 -1.95
CA GLU A 78 -2.59 -4.22 -1.17
C GLU A 78 -2.56 -2.77 -0.69
N VAL A 79 -3.60 -2.01 -1.05
CA VAL A 79 -3.71 -0.59 -0.70
C VAL A 79 -5.10 -0.25 -0.18
N GLN A 80 -5.15 0.65 0.79
CA GLN A 80 -6.39 1.18 1.35
C GLN A 80 -6.67 2.58 0.80
N VAL A 81 -7.82 2.76 0.15
CA VAL A 81 -8.27 4.06 -0.36
C VAL A 81 -8.77 4.94 0.78
N ILE A 82 -8.12 6.08 1.01
CA ILE A 82 -8.40 6.97 2.16
C ILE A 82 -9.81 7.56 2.09
N GLU A 83 -10.33 7.85 0.91
CA GLU A 83 -11.64 8.51 0.73
C GLU A 83 -12.80 7.65 1.29
N ASN A 84 -12.72 6.33 1.11
CA ASN A 84 -13.83 5.41 1.38
C ASN A 84 -13.46 4.24 2.30
N ASP A 85 -12.22 4.19 2.81
CA ASP A 85 -11.68 3.12 3.66
C ASP A 85 -11.69 1.71 3.03
N ILE A 86 -11.75 1.63 1.69
CA ILE A 86 -11.81 0.37 0.95
C ILE A 86 -10.40 -0.14 0.65
N THR A 87 -10.16 -1.41 0.96
CA THR A 87 -8.94 -2.13 0.56
C THR A 87 -9.09 -2.73 -0.83
N VAL A 88 -8.09 -2.51 -1.68
CA VAL A 88 -8.02 -3.02 -3.05
C VAL A 88 -6.61 -3.51 -3.38
N TRP A 89 -6.53 -4.39 -4.37
CA TRP A 89 -5.28 -4.88 -4.93
C TRP A 89 -5.02 -4.23 -6.28
N THR A 90 -3.80 -3.72 -6.47
CA THR A 90 -3.40 -3.00 -7.68
C THR A 90 -1.92 -3.24 -8.00
N ALA A 91 -1.49 -2.84 -9.20
CA ALA A 91 -0.09 -2.94 -9.61
C ALA A 91 0.79 -1.99 -8.81
N HIS A 92 2.02 -2.39 -8.47
CA HIS A 92 2.98 -1.49 -7.85
C HIS A 92 3.24 -0.23 -8.70
N GLU A 93 3.38 -0.38 -10.02
CA GLU A 93 3.63 0.72 -10.95
C GLU A 93 2.46 1.71 -11.08
N SER A 94 1.27 1.31 -10.61
CA SER A 94 0.10 2.18 -10.52
C SER A 94 0.19 3.17 -9.36
N LEU A 95 1.12 2.96 -8.42
CA LEU A 95 1.35 3.83 -7.27
C LEU A 95 2.43 4.87 -7.58
N SER A 96 2.24 6.10 -7.10
CA SER A 96 3.25 7.16 -7.12
C SER A 96 3.36 7.84 -5.76
N ASN A 97 4.47 8.57 -5.56
CA ASN A 97 4.49 9.64 -4.56
C ASN A 97 3.51 10.74 -4.96
#